data_AF-A0A5N0YJF2-F1
#
_entry.id   AF-A0A5N0YJF2-F1
#
_cell.length_a   1.000
_cell.length_b   1.000
_cell.length_c   1.000
_cell.angle_alpha   90.00
_cell.angle_beta   90.00
_cell.angle_gamma   90.00
#
_symmetry.space_group_name_H-M   'P 1'
#
loop_
_entity.id
_entity.type
_entity.pdbx_description
1 polymer ?
#
loop_
_entity_poly.entity_id
_entity_poly.type
_entity_poly.pdbx_seq_one_letter_code
_entity_poly.pdbx_strand_id
1 'polypeptide(L)'
;MNTMIELLKNQLLKMSHDGSWVFGAVGGGISFVFPDWITSKKLGIEHAVVIGILLAVFLMEWAVGSSLAKLSTSKKKNSTTLIDSAIRDFIILVICMMAYGFDYLLGTGSIIFCLFTFAFIYHNFYSLMANIAVLGWEDKFPMWLIKWLEDEIEVKKEKYFPTNHLQGDDENE
;
A
#
# COMPACT_ATOMS: atom_id res chain seq x y z
N MET A 1 7.28 -2.91 51.11
CA MET A 1 6.79 -1.84 50.22
C MET A 1 7.83 -1.39 49.17
N ASN A 2 8.95 -2.10 48.98
CA ASN A 2 10.03 -1.68 48.06
C ASN A 2 10.12 -2.53 46.77
N THR A 3 9.62 -3.76 46.78
CA THR A 3 9.72 -4.71 45.64
C THR A 3 8.89 -4.30 44.43
N MET A 4 7.68 -3.77 44.63
CA MET A 4 6.83 -3.30 43.51
C MET A 4 7.40 -2.05 42.84
N ILE A 5 7.99 -1.13 43.62
CA ILE A 5 8.60 0.10 43.09
C ILE A 5 9.87 -0.23 42.32
N GLU A 6 10.67 -1.20 42.78
CA GLU A 6 11.86 -1.67 42.06
C GLU A 6 11.52 -2.39 40.75
N LEU A 7 10.48 -3.23 40.75
CA LEU A 7 9.98 -3.87 39.53
C LEU A 7 9.50 -2.84 38.52
N LEU A 8 8.76 -1.82 38.97
CA LEU A 8 8.25 -0.76 38.10
C LEU A 8 9.38 0.12 37.56
N LYS A 9 10.40 0.42 38.38
CA LYS A 9 11.62 1.12 37.95
C LYS A 9 12.44 0.31 36.96
N ASN A 10 12.62 -0.99 37.18
CA ASN A 10 13.36 -1.85 36.24
C ASN A 10 12.61 -2.02 34.92
N GLN A 11 11.28 -2.10 34.94
CA GLN A 11 10.47 -2.11 33.71
C GLN A 11 10.58 -0.77 32.98
N LEU A 12 10.52 0.37 33.69
CA LEU A 12 10.71 1.70 33.11
C LEU A 12 12.13 1.94 32.57
N LEU A 13 13.15 1.44 33.26
CA LEU A 13 14.54 1.53 32.80
C LEU A 13 14.78 0.66 31.57
N LYS A 14 14.19 -0.55 31.54
CA LYS A 14 14.23 -1.41 30.36
C LYS A 14 13.46 -0.79 29.19
N MET A 15 12.33 -0.12 29.46
CA MET A 15 11.57 0.66 28.47
C MET A 15 12.32 1.89 27.95
N SER A 16 13.13 2.55 28.79
CA SER A 16 13.96 3.70 28.38
C SER A 16 15.17 3.28 27.53
N HIS A 17 15.63 2.04 27.68
CA HIS A 17 16.81 1.53 26.97
C HIS A 17 16.43 0.82 25.65
N ASP A 18 15.28 0.14 25.61
CA ASP A 18 14.84 -0.64 24.45
C ASP A 18 13.87 0.14 23.53
N GLY A 19 13.68 1.45 23.73
CA GLY A 19 12.95 2.34 22.81
C GLY A 19 11.45 2.09 22.64
N SER A 20 10.92 0.99 23.18
CA SER A 20 9.52 0.56 23.05
C SER A 20 8.58 1.40 23.91
N TRP A 21 7.80 2.28 23.28
CA TRP A 21 6.75 3.05 23.95
C TRP A 21 5.47 2.21 24.06
N VAL A 22 5.23 1.62 25.22
CA VAL A 22 3.94 0.98 25.55
C VAL A 22 2.98 2.04 26.09
N PHE A 23 2.18 2.66 25.22
CA PHE A 23 1.07 3.51 25.64
C PHE A 23 -0.21 2.66 25.73
N GLY A 24 -0.63 2.34 26.96
CA GLY A 24 -1.85 1.58 27.22
C GLY A 24 -1.64 0.43 28.19
N ALA A 25 -1.53 0.74 29.48
CA ALA A 25 -1.55 -0.27 30.55
C ALA A 25 -2.52 0.08 31.68
N VAL A 26 -3.58 0.83 31.38
CA VAL A 26 -4.67 1.09 32.32
C VAL A 26 -6.00 0.77 31.62
N GLY A 27 -6.34 -0.52 31.54
CA GLY A 27 -7.65 -0.97 31.10
C GLY A 27 -7.67 -1.79 29.80
N GLY A 28 -7.18 -3.03 29.84
CA GLY A 28 -7.75 -4.16 29.09
C GLY A 28 -7.81 -4.14 27.54
N GLY A 29 -7.24 -3.17 26.84
CA GLY A 29 -7.29 -3.09 25.37
C GLY A 29 -5.91 -3.25 24.73
N ILE A 30 -5.79 -4.20 23.80
CA ILE A 30 -4.74 -4.42 22.80
C ILE A 30 -3.62 -3.34 22.82
N SER A 31 -2.45 -3.68 23.33
CA SER A 31 -1.29 -2.81 23.27
C SER A 31 -0.75 -2.81 21.83
N PHE A 32 -0.95 -1.72 21.09
CA PHE A 32 -0.26 -1.49 19.82
C PHE A 32 1.16 -1.04 20.14
N VAL A 33 2.12 -1.97 20.04
CA VAL A 33 3.54 -1.67 20.13
C VAL A 33 3.95 -1.01 18.81
N PHE A 34 4.10 0.31 18.80
CA PHE A 34 4.72 0.98 17.66
C PHE A 34 6.22 0.69 17.68
N PRO A 35 6.81 0.18 16.59
CA PRO A 35 8.26 0.00 16.53
C PRO A 35 8.98 1.35 16.61
N ASP A 36 10.10 1.37 17.31
CA ASP A 36 10.78 2.59 17.78
C ASP A 36 11.21 3.53 16.65
N TRP A 37 11.44 3.00 15.46
CA TRP A 37 11.80 3.82 14.29
C TRP A 37 10.64 4.72 13.84
N ILE A 38 9.37 4.36 14.15
CA ILE A 38 8.19 5.17 13.83
C ILE A 38 8.10 6.39 14.74
N THR A 39 8.49 6.27 16.01
CA THR A 39 8.47 7.38 16.98
C THR A 39 9.78 8.17 16.98
N SER A 40 10.83 7.62 16.38
CA SER A 40 12.13 8.27 16.22
C SER A 40 12.07 9.43 15.22
N LYS A 41 12.76 10.53 15.52
CA LYS A 41 12.87 11.72 14.65
C LYS A 41 13.96 11.59 13.56
N LYS A 42 14.63 10.45 13.46
CA LYS A 42 15.77 10.27 12.54
C LYS A 42 15.31 9.56 11.27
N LEU A 43 15.84 9.97 10.13
CA LEU A 43 15.80 9.15 8.91
C LEU A 43 16.58 7.87 9.17
N GLY A 44 15.86 6.76 9.16
CA GLY A 44 16.40 5.42 9.31
C GLY A 44 16.42 4.66 7.98
N ILE A 45 17.02 3.48 8.01
CA ILE A 45 17.00 2.54 6.88
C ILE A 45 15.56 2.08 6.63
N GLU A 46 14.74 2.06 7.67
CA GLU A 46 13.34 1.65 7.67
C GLU A 46 12.50 2.52 6.73
N HIS A 47 12.70 3.84 6.74
CA HIS A 47 12.03 4.75 5.79
C HIS A 47 12.38 4.41 4.34
N ALA A 48 13.65 4.10 4.08
CA ALA A 48 14.11 3.69 2.76
C ALA A 48 13.53 2.34 2.35
N VAL A 49 13.34 1.40 3.29
CA VAL A 49 12.67 0.12 3.03
C VAL A 49 11.20 0.33 2.68
N VAL A 50 10.47 1.18 3.41
CA VAL A 50 9.05 1.46 3.11
C VAL A 50 8.89 2.12 1.74
N ILE A 51 9.73 3.10 1.40
CA ILE A 51 9.77 3.67 0.05
C ILE A 51 10.17 2.63 -0.99
N GLY A 52 11.13 1.75 -0.68
CA GLY A 52 11.54 0.66 -1.55
C GLY A 52 10.40 -0.32 -1.86
N ILE A 53 9.56 -0.63 -0.88
CA ILE A 53 8.34 -1.44 -1.08
C ILE A 53 7.38 -0.72 -2.01
N LEU A 54 7.12 0.59 -1.80
CA LEU A 54 6.25 1.37 -2.68
C LEU A 54 6.78 1.39 -4.13
N LEU A 55 8.07 1.61 -4.32
CA LEU A 55 8.70 1.57 -5.64
C LEU A 55 8.60 0.19 -6.29
N ALA A 56 8.78 -0.89 -5.53
CA ALA A 56 8.61 -2.26 -6.04
C ALA A 56 7.17 -2.51 -6.51
N VAL A 57 6.17 -1.99 -5.80
CA VAL A 57 4.76 -2.05 -6.21
C VAL A 57 4.54 -1.31 -7.53
N PHE A 58 5.08 -0.11 -7.71
CA PHE A 58 5.00 0.64 -8.98
C PHE A 58 5.62 -0.13 -10.14
N LEU A 59 6.83 -0.69 -9.95
CA LEU A 59 7.51 -1.47 -10.99
C LEU A 59 6.70 -2.70 -11.40
N MET A 60 6.10 -3.39 -10.42
CA MET A 60 5.22 -4.52 -10.69
C MET A 60 3.95 -4.07 -11.42
N GLU A 61 3.36 -2.95 -11.04
CA GLU A 61 2.16 -2.41 -11.71
C GLU A 61 2.45 -2.08 -13.16
N TRP A 62 3.61 -1.49 -13.46
CA TRP A 62 4.02 -1.21 -14.83
C TRP A 62 4.27 -2.49 -15.62
N ALA A 63 4.89 -3.51 -15.01
CA ALA A 63 5.16 -4.80 -15.67
C ALA A 63 3.87 -5.56 -16.00
N VAL A 64 2.95 -5.65 -15.04
CA VAL A 64 1.64 -6.32 -15.19
C VAL A 64 0.75 -5.53 -16.13
N GLY A 65 0.67 -4.21 -15.97
CA GLY A 65 -0.08 -3.31 -16.86
C GLY A 65 0.41 -3.38 -18.31
N SER A 66 1.74 -3.42 -18.51
CA SER A 66 2.32 -3.61 -19.84
C SER A 66 2.02 -4.98 -20.45
N SER A 67 1.92 -6.02 -19.61
CA SER A 67 1.56 -7.37 -20.06
C SER A 67 0.08 -7.45 -20.46
N LEU A 68 -0.83 -6.90 -19.66
CA LEU A 68 -2.25 -6.75 -19.98
C LEU A 68 -2.46 -5.96 -21.28
N ALA A 69 -1.73 -4.85 -21.45
CA ALA A 69 -1.82 -4.01 -22.62
C ALA A 69 -1.36 -4.68 -23.93
N LYS A 70 -0.55 -5.75 -23.84
CA LYS A 70 -0.17 -6.59 -24.99
C LYS A 70 -1.22 -7.67 -25.28
N LEU A 71 -1.91 -8.15 -24.26
CA LEU A 71 -2.94 -9.19 -24.34
C LEU A 71 -4.33 -8.64 -24.70
N SER A 72 -4.61 -7.37 -24.40
CA SER A 72 -5.90 -6.76 -24.68
C SER A 72 -6.15 -6.62 -26.19
N THR A 73 -7.33 -7.05 -26.62
CA THR A 73 -7.84 -6.95 -28.01
C THR A 73 -8.14 -5.50 -28.42
N SER A 74 -8.19 -4.57 -27.45
CA SER A 74 -8.57 -3.18 -27.69
C SER A 74 -7.37 -2.34 -28.14
N LYS A 75 -7.32 -2.00 -29.43
CA LYS A 75 -6.28 -1.21 -30.12
C LYS A 75 -6.21 0.28 -29.69
N LYS A 76 -6.17 0.61 -28.39
CA LYS A 76 -5.84 1.98 -27.95
C LYS A 76 -4.34 2.08 -27.67
N LYS A 77 -3.65 2.92 -28.47
CA LYS A 77 -2.20 3.15 -28.45
C LYS A 77 -1.66 3.41 -27.03
N ASN A 78 -0.80 2.51 -26.56
CA ASN A 78 -0.28 2.38 -25.19
C ASN A 78 0.63 3.50 -24.63
N SER A 79 1.01 4.52 -25.41
CA SER A 79 2.07 5.45 -24.99
C SER A 79 1.60 6.47 -23.95
N THR A 80 0.38 6.99 -24.07
CA THR A 80 -0.14 8.01 -23.15
C THR A 80 -0.45 7.44 -21.77
N THR A 81 -0.91 6.20 -21.71
CA THR A 81 -1.29 5.52 -20.47
C THR A 81 -0.09 5.25 -19.57
N LEU A 82 1.06 4.85 -20.15
CA LEU A 82 2.28 4.61 -19.37
C LEU A 82 2.87 5.89 -18.78
N ILE A 83 2.83 7.00 -19.54
CA ILE A 83 3.33 8.31 -19.07
C ILE A 83 2.44 8.83 -17.94
N ASP A 84 1.12 8.68 -18.07
CA ASP A 84 0.16 9.11 -17.05
C ASP A 84 0.35 8.35 -15.72
N SER A 85 0.55 7.03 -15.79
CA SER A 85 0.88 6.22 -14.60
C SER A 85 2.19 6.65 -13.94
N ALA A 86 3.23 6.97 -14.71
CA ALA A 86 4.50 7.44 -14.15
C ALA A 86 4.37 8.81 -13.45
N ILE A 87 3.56 9.72 -13.99
CA ILE A 87 3.29 11.03 -13.37
C ILE A 87 2.54 10.85 -12.04
N ARG A 88 1.52 9.98 -12.02
CA ARG A 88 0.80 9.62 -10.78
C ARG A 88 1.76 9.12 -9.70
N ASP A 89 2.64 8.19 -10.06
CA ASP A 89 3.59 7.58 -9.12
C ASP A 89 4.60 8.62 -8.60
N PHE A 90 5.06 9.53 -9.46
CA PHE A 90 5.91 10.65 -9.05
C PHE A 90 5.20 11.59 -8.05
N ILE A 91 3.93 11.92 -8.29
CA ILE A 91 3.13 12.74 -7.36
C ILE A 91 3.02 12.05 -6.00
N ILE A 92 2.78 10.73 -5.98
CA ILE A 92 2.72 9.95 -4.74
C ILE A 92 4.04 10.04 -3.96
N LEU A 93 5.19 9.92 -4.64
CA LEU A 93 6.50 10.06 -3.99
C LEU A 93 6.71 11.46 -3.39
N VAL A 94 6.27 12.51 -4.09
CA VAL A 94 6.31 13.89 -3.58
C VAL A 94 5.41 14.02 -2.34
N ILE A 95 4.22 13.43 -2.33
CA ILE A 95 3.34 13.42 -1.15
C ILE A 95 4.00 12.69 0.02
N CYS A 96 4.65 11.55 -0.21
CA CYS A 96 5.37 10.83 0.85
C CYS A 96 6.52 11.67 1.43
N MET A 97 7.25 12.40 0.58
CA MET A 97 8.30 13.32 1.01
C MET A 97 7.74 14.50 1.81
N MET A 98 6.60 15.06 1.40
CA MET A 98 5.92 16.11 2.16
C MET A 98 5.42 15.59 3.51
N ALA A 99 4.86 14.37 3.56
CA ALA A 99 4.42 13.72 4.79
C ALA A 99 5.58 13.54 5.78
N TYR A 100 6.75 13.11 5.30
CA TYR A 100 7.97 13.08 6.10
C TYR A 100 8.41 14.47 6.57
N GLY A 101 8.30 15.49 5.71
CA GLY A 101 8.55 16.88 6.09
C GLY A 101 7.62 17.38 7.20
N PHE A 102 6.33 17.04 7.14
CA PHE A 102 5.38 17.33 8.22
C PHE A 102 5.74 16.62 9.52
N ASP A 103 6.13 15.35 9.45
CA ASP A 103 6.59 14.61 10.62
C ASP A 103 7.81 15.27 11.28
N TYR A 104 8.75 15.75 10.47
CA TYR A 104 9.92 16.49 10.93
C TYR A 104 9.53 17.81 11.62
N LEU A 105 8.62 18.58 11.02
CA LEU A 105 8.17 19.88 11.54
C LEU A 105 7.32 19.74 12.82
N LEU A 106 6.42 18.77 12.86
CA LEU A 106 5.52 18.53 13.99
C LEU A 106 6.18 17.70 15.10
N GLY A 107 7.33 17.09 14.81
CA GLY A 107 8.07 16.25 15.75
C GLY A 107 7.33 14.96 16.10
N THR A 108 6.42 14.51 15.25
CA THR A 108 5.61 13.29 15.39
C THR A 108 6.39 12.01 15.05
N GLY A 109 7.69 12.15 14.76
CA GLY A 109 8.58 11.03 14.42
C GLY A 109 8.44 10.68 12.95
N SER A 110 7.65 9.66 12.65
CA SER A 110 7.40 9.12 11.31
C SER A 110 5.96 8.62 11.12
N ILE A 111 5.05 9.04 11.99
CA ILE A 111 3.67 8.53 12.02
C ILE A 111 2.91 8.98 10.77
N ILE A 112 3.02 10.25 10.37
CA ILE A 112 2.30 10.81 9.23
C ILE A 112 2.83 10.17 7.94
N PHE A 113 4.15 10.08 7.80
CA PHE A 113 4.85 9.37 6.74
C PHE A 113 4.36 7.93 6.62
N CYS A 114 4.35 7.16 7.72
CA CYS A 114 3.89 5.78 7.69
C CYS A 114 2.42 5.68 7.26
N LEU A 115 1.55 6.52 7.82
CA LEU A 115 0.13 6.52 7.52
C LEU A 115 -0.14 6.76 6.04
N PHE A 116 0.45 7.81 5.47
CA PHE A 116 0.27 8.12 4.04
C PHE A 116 0.94 7.08 3.15
N THR A 117 2.18 6.69 3.44
CA THR A 117 2.94 5.78 2.59
C THR A 117 2.31 4.39 2.56
N PHE A 118 1.86 3.87 3.70
CA PHE A 118 1.12 2.59 3.73
C PHE A 118 -0.24 2.67 3.05
N ALA A 119 -0.97 3.79 3.17
CA ALA A 119 -2.21 3.98 2.43
C ALA A 119 -1.98 3.95 0.91
N PHE A 120 -0.90 4.56 0.42
CA PHE A 120 -0.53 4.49 -1.00
C PHE A 120 -0.08 3.09 -1.41
N ILE A 121 0.77 2.42 -0.61
CA ILE A 121 1.17 1.03 -0.88
C ILE A 121 -0.06 0.15 -1.01
N TYR A 122 -0.99 0.25 -0.04
CA TYR A 122 -2.23 -0.51 -0.03
C TYR A 122 -3.06 -0.27 -1.30
N HIS A 123 -3.27 0.99 -1.67
CA HIS A 123 -4.09 1.32 -2.83
C HIS A 123 -3.46 0.86 -4.16
N ASN A 124 -2.16 1.04 -4.33
CA ASN A 124 -1.46 0.59 -5.54
C ASN A 124 -1.37 -0.94 -5.60
N PHE A 125 -1.17 -1.59 -4.46
CA PHE A 125 -1.17 -3.05 -4.37
C PHE A 125 -2.53 -3.65 -4.71
N TYR A 126 -3.63 -3.01 -4.28
CA TYR A 126 -4.99 -3.40 -4.66
C TYR A 126 -5.18 -3.39 -6.17
N SER A 127 -4.82 -2.27 -6.82
CA SER A 127 -4.87 -2.15 -8.29
C SER A 127 -4.00 -3.20 -8.99
N LEU A 128 -2.77 -3.42 -8.48
CA LEU A 128 -1.84 -4.42 -9.01
C LEU A 128 -2.45 -5.82 -8.97
N MET A 129 -3.01 -6.24 -7.82
CA MET A 129 -3.58 -7.57 -7.69
C MET A 129 -4.79 -7.77 -8.59
N ALA A 130 -5.64 -6.76 -8.77
CA ALA A 130 -6.75 -6.83 -9.73
C ALA A 130 -6.24 -7.02 -11.17
N ASN A 131 -5.15 -6.33 -11.55
CA ASN A 131 -4.52 -6.53 -12.87
C ASN A 131 -4.00 -7.97 -13.03
N ILE A 132 -3.38 -8.54 -12.00
CA ILE A 132 -2.85 -9.91 -12.01
C ILE A 132 -3.98 -10.94 -12.13
N ALA A 133 -5.09 -10.74 -11.42
CA ALA A 133 -6.25 -11.62 -11.51
C ALA A 133 -6.88 -11.57 -12.92
N VAL A 134 -7.00 -10.39 -13.54
CA VAL A 134 -7.49 -10.26 -14.93
C VAL A 134 -6.57 -10.96 -15.94
N LEU A 135 -5.27 -11.11 -15.66
CA LEU A 135 -4.36 -11.94 -16.47
C LEU A 135 -4.60 -13.45 -16.32
N GLY A 136 -5.50 -13.88 -15.44
CA GLY A 136 -5.77 -15.29 -15.15
C GLY A 136 -4.74 -15.92 -14.21
N TRP A 137 -4.02 -15.13 -13.41
CA TRP A 137 -3.08 -15.64 -12.41
C TRP A 137 -3.71 -15.80 -11.03
N GLU A 138 -5.03 -15.67 -10.93
CA GLU A 138 -5.80 -15.79 -9.68
C GLU A 138 -5.56 -17.10 -8.92
N ASP A 139 -5.34 -18.21 -9.63
CA ASP A 139 -5.01 -19.52 -9.04
C ASP A 139 -3.69 -19.57 -8.26
N LYS A 140 -2.83 -18.57 -8.42
CA LYS A 140 -1.55 -18.44 -7.70
C LYS A 140 -1.70 -17.72 -6.36
N PHE A 141 -2.88 -17.20 -6.06
CA PHE A 141 -3.14 -16.39 -4.88
C PHE A 141 -4.25 -17.00 -4.01
N PRO A 142 -4.23 -16.74 -2.70
CA PRO A 142 -5.23 -17.30 -1.80
C PRO A 142 -6.61 -16.69 -2.07
N MET A 143 -7.66 -17.52 -1.96
CA MET A 143 -9.05 -17.17 -2.31
C MET A 143 -9.60 -15.94 -1.57
N TRP A 144 -9.17 -15.71 -0.31
CA TRP A 144 -9.60 -14.54 0.47
C TRP A 144 -9.12 -13.23 -0.15
N LEU A 145 -7.96 -13.24 -0.82
CA LEU A 145 -7.38 -12.07 -1.45
C LEU A 145 -8.19 -11.73 -2.71
N ILE A 146 -8.53 -12.72 -3.52
CA ILE A 146 -9.32 -12.55 -4.74
C ILE A 146 -10.71 -11.98 -4.45
N LYS A 147 -11.40 -12.50 -3.43
CA LYS A 147 -12.71 -11.96 -3.00
C LYS A 147 -12.66 -10.51 -2.56
N TRP A 148 -11.55 -10.08 -1.96
CA TRP A 148 -11.38 -8.68 -1.57
C TRP A 148 -11.23 -7.74 -2.79
N LEU A 149 -10.81 -8.28 -3.94
CA LEU A 149 -10.51 -7.56 -5.18
C LEU A 149 -11.61 -7.67 -6.25
N GLU A 150 -12.70 -8.39 -5.97
CA GLU A 150 -13.69 -8.83 -6.97
C GLU A 150 -14.29 -7.65 -7.78
N ASP A 151 -14.68 -6.57 -7.09
CA ASP A 151 -15.24 -5.37 -7.73
C ASP A 151 -14.26 -4.72 -8.74
N GLU A 152 -12.98 -4.63 -8.39
CA GLU A 152 -11.96 -4.03 -9.26
C GLU A 152 -11.57 -4.98 -10.41
N ILE A 153 -11.60 -6.29 -10.17
CA ILE A 153 -11.35 -7.31 -11.19
C ILE A 153 -12.43 -7.24 -12.28
N GLU A 154 -13.71 -7.16 -11.91
CA GLU A 154 -14.83 -7.09 -12.84
C GLU A 154 -14.73 -5.85 -13.74
N VAL A 155 -14.51 -4.67 -13.14
CA VAL A 155 -14.34 -3.40 -13.86
C VAL A 155 -13.19 -3.47 -14.86
N LYS A 156 -12.06 -4.06 -14.44
CA LYS A 156 -10.88 -4.17 -15.31
C LYS A 156 -11.06 -5.22 -16.41
N LYS A 157 -11.73 -6.33 -16.12
CA LYS A 157 -12.02 -7.37 -17.10
C LYS A 157 -12.86 -6.81 -18.24
N GLU A 158 -13.93 -6.09 -17.92
CA GLU A 158 -14.78 -5.42 -18.92
C GLU A 158 -14.01 -4.36 -19.72
N LYS A 159 -13.11 -3.61 -19.07
CA LYS A 159 -12.28 -2.60 -19.74
C LYS A 159 -11.30 -3.19 -20.75
N TYR A 160 -10.64 -4.31 -20.42
CA TYR A 160 -9.61 -4.93 -21.26
C TYR A 160 -10.17 -5.94 -22.27
N PHE A 161 -11.29 -6.59 -21.93
CA PHE A 161 -11.97 -7.61 -22.70
C PHE A 161 -13.49 -7.36 -22.68
N PRO A 162 -13.98 -6.30 -23.35
CA PRO A 162 -15.40 -5.99 -23.38
C PRO A 162 -16.16 -7.17 -23.96
N THR A 163 -17.14 -7.65 -23.21
CA THR A 163 -18.03 -8.72 -23.67
C THR A 163 -19.07 -8.05 -24.59
N ASN A 164 -18.94 -8.19 -25.91
CA ASN A 164 -19.90 -7.63 -26.86
C ASN A 164 -21.29 -8.27 -26.66
N HIS A 165 -22.08 -7.75 -25.73
CA HIS A 165 -23.50 -8.08 -25.59
C HIS A 165 -24.41 -7.18 -26.44
N LEU A 166 -23.85 -6.43 -27.39
CA LEU A 166 -24.60 -5.56 -28.31
C LEU A 166 -24.27 -5.89 -29.77
N GLN A 167 -24.44 -7.16 -30.15
CA GLN A 167 -24.54 -7.52 -31.57
C GLN A 167 -25.62 -8.59 -31.70
N GLY A 168 -26.88 -8.17 -31.69
CA GLY A 168 -27.99 -9.11 -31.76
C GLY A 168 -29.40 -8.57 -32.00
N ASP A 169 -29.63 -7.27 -32.22
CA ASP A 169 -31.01 -6.74 -32.39
C ASP A 169 -31.16 -5.68 -33.51
N ASP A 170 -30.31 -5.67 -34.54
CA ASP A 170 -30.46 -4.77 -35.71
C ASP A 170 -30.41 -5.53 -37.05
N GLU A 171 -31.01 -6.72 -37.14
CA GLU A 171 -31.30 -7.38 -38.42
C GLU A 171 -32.72 -7.95 -38.40
N ASN A 172 -33.74 -7.09 -38.40
CA ASN A 172 -35.13 -7.42 -38.82
C ASN A 172 -35.94 -6.13 -39.06
N GLU A 173 -35.63 -5.39 -40.13
CA GLU A 173 -36.61 -4.54 -40.86
C GLU A 173 -36.39 -4.67 -42.37
#